data_AF-A0A3N6G3W3-F1
#
_entry.id   AF-A0A3N6G3W3-F1
#
_cell.length_a   1.000
_cell.length_b   1.000
_cell.length_c   1.000
_cell.angle_alpha   90.00
_cell.angle_beta   90.00
_cell.angle_gamma   90.00
#
_symmetry.space_group_name_H-M   'P 1'
#
loop_
_entity.id
_entity.type
_entity.pdbx_description
1 polymer ?
#
loop_
_entity_poly.entity_id
_entity_poly.type
_entity_poly.pdbx_seq_one_letter_code
_entity_poly.pdbx_strand_id
1 'polypeptide(L)' 'MALTALSWQLAGEGHAGMGTNASMVTLFVLAFGKVLIVGYIFMDLRWAPRILHVVFSLWCAVICAGLVILHGL' A
#
# COMPACT_ATOMS: atom_id res chain seq x y z
N MET A 1 -10.68 -5.16 6.73
CA MET A 1 -10.18 -5.39 8.11
C MET A 1 -8.97 -6.33 8.15
N ALA A 2 -8.93 -7.41 7.36
CA ALA A 2 -7.79 -8.35 7.33
C ALA A 2 -6.42 -7.68 7.07
N LEU A 3 -6.32 -6.76 6.09
CA LEU A 3 -5.08 -5.99 5.85
C LEU A 3 -4.65 -5.17 7.07
N THR A 4 -5.59 -4.56 7.78
CA THR A 4 -5.29 -3.77 8.97
C THR A 4 -4.78 -4.65 10.13
N ALA A 5 -5.34 -5.86 10.26
CA ALA A 5 -4.88 -6.85 11.24
C ALA A 5 -3.47 -7.37 10.90
N LEU A 6 -3.20 -7.64 9.62
CA LEU A 6 -1.86 -8.02 9.15
C LEU A 6 -0.84 -6.92 9.40
N SER A 7 -1.13 -5.64 9.10
CA SER A 7 -0.21 -4.54 9.41
C SER A 7 0.05 -4.41 10.91
N TRP A 8 -0.95 -4.68 11.75
CA TRP A 8 -0.81 -4.62 13.21
C TRP A 8 0.05 -5.75 13.77
N GLN A 9 -0.05 -6.95 13.20
CA GLN A 9 0.82 -8.08 13.54
C GLN A 9 2.27 -7.79 13.12
N LEU A 10 2.50 -7.33 11.88
CA LEU A 10 3.84 -6.96 11.41
C LEU A 10 4.47 -5.81 12.22
N ALA A 11 3.68 -4.82 12.64
CA ALA A 11 4.17 -3.69 13.43
C ALA A 11 4.33 -4.03 14.93
N GLY A 12 3.44 -4.85 15.49
CA GLY A 12 3.41 -5.20 16.91
C GLY A 12 4.52 -6.17 17.33
N GLU A 13 4.94 -7.08 16.44
CA GLU A 13 6.02 -8.04 16.72
C GLU A 13 7.44 -7.48 16.47
N GLY A 14 7.58 -6.15 16.38
CA GLY A 14 8.90 -5.54 16.21
C GLY A 14 9.60 -5.99 14.93
N HIS A 15 8.86 -6.02 13.81
CA HIS A 15 9.32 -6.38 12.47
C HIS A 15 9.28 -7.87 12.10
N ALA A 16 8.68 -8.74 12.93
CA ALA A 16 8.58 -10.19 12.67
C ALA A 16 9.94 -10.85 12.33
N GLY A 17 11.04 -10.33 12.89
CA GLY A 17 12.40 -10.78 12.58
C GLY A 17 12.93 -10.41 11.18
N MET A 18 12.12 -9.75 10.33
CA MET A 18 12.60 -9.10 9.12
C MET A 18 13.30 -7.79 9.51
N GLY A 19 14.46 -7.48 8.92
CA GLY A 19 15.17 -6.22 9.19
C GLY A 19 14.30 -4.98 8.98
N THR A 20 14.68 -3.85 9.59
CA THR A 20 13.94 -2.57 9.61
C THR A 20 13.38 -2.16 8.25
N ASN A 21 14.20 -2.32 7.21
CA ASN A 21 13.84 -1.94 5.85
C ASN A 21 12.79 -2.88 5.24
N ALA A 22 12.86 -4.18 5.51
CA ALA A 22 11.92 -5.17 4.96
C ALA A 22 10.51 -5.04 5.56
N SER A 23 10.39 -4.70 6.84
CA SER A 23 9.09 -4.40 7.45
C SER A 23 8.47 -3.12 6.88
N MET A 24 9.28 -2.08 6.64
CA MET A 24 8.79 -0.82 6.10
C MET A 24 8.25 -1.01 4.69
N VAL A 25 9.01 -1.71 3.84
CA VAL A 25 8.55 -2.04 2.48
C VAL A 25 7.23 -2.81 2.51
N THR A 26 7.12 -3.84 3.37
CA THR A 26 5.88 -4.61 3.48
C THR A 26 4.72 -3.78 4.00
N LEU A 27 4.94 -2.89 4.97
CA LEU A 27 3.91 -1.95 5.47
C LEU A 27 3.45 -0.98 4.39
N PHE A 28 4.36 -0.41 3.60
CA PHE A 28 4.00 0.49 2.49
C PHE A 28 3.18 -0.25 1.42
N VAL A 29 3.60 -1.46 1.03
CA VAL A 29 2.85 -2.28 0.07
C VAL A 29 1.46 -2.62 0.61
N LEU A 30 1.34 -2.97 1.89
CA LEU A 30 0.05 -3.25 2.51
C LEU A 30 -0.85 -2.00 2.54
N ALA A 31 -0.28 -0.85 2.86
CA ALA A 31 -1.00 0.42 2.91
C ALA A 31 -1.52 0.84 1.52
N PHE A 32 -0.66 0.82 0.50
CA PHE A 32 -1.07 1.18 -0.86
C PHE A 32 -2.00 0.14 -1.49
N GLY A 33 -1.83 -1.14 -1.17
CA GLY A 33 -2.79 -2.18 -1.53
C GLY A 33 -4.19 -1.87 -0.99
N LYS A 34 -4.28 -1.40 0.26
CA LYS A 34 -5.55 -0.96 0.86
C LYS A 34 -6.12 0.29 0.17
N VAL A 35 -5.30 1.27 -0.18
CA VAL A 35 -5.71 2.46 -0.94
C VAL A 35 -6.30 2.08 -2.29
N LEU A 36 -5.68 1.14 -3.01
CA LEU A 36 -6.19 0.61 -4.28
C LEU A 36 -7.56 -0.06 -4.12
N ILE A 37 -7.72 -0.92 -3.10
CA ILE A 37 -8.99 -1.58 -2.80
C ILE A 37 -10.08 -0.57 -2.45
N VAL A 38 -9.77 0.43 -1.62
CA VAL A 38 -10.71 1.49 -1.26
C VAL A 38 -11.11 2.31 -2.47
N GLY A 39 -10.15 2.71 -3.32
CA GLY A 39 -10.42 3.41 -4.57
C GLY A 39 -11.38 2.63 -5.46
N TYR A 40 -11.08 1.35 -5.71
CA TYR A 40 -11.85 0.52 -6.64
C TYR A 40 -13.26 0.17 -6.13
N ILE A 41 -13.41 -0.10 -4.83
CA ILE A 41 -14.66 -0.62 -4.24
C ILE A 41 -15.54 0.50 -3.66
N PHE A 42 -14.97 1.48 -2.96
CA PHE A 42 -15.73 2.47 -2.21
C PHE A 42 -15.85 3.82 -2.93
N MET A 43 -14.89 4.13 -3.80
CA MET A 43 -14.84 5.43 -4.49
C MET A 43 -15.48 5.41 -5.87
N ASP A 44 -16.26 4.36 -6.16
CA ASP A 44 -16.94 4.08 -7.44
C ASP A 44 -16.02 4.14 -8.67
N LEU A 45 -14.70 3.97 -8.47
CA LEU A 45 -13.72 4.03 -9.56
C LEU A 45 -13.96 2.93 -10.60
N ARG A 46 -14.61 1.82 -10.18
CA ARG A 46 -15.06 0.73 -11.05
C ARG A 46 -15.89 1.19 -12.25
N TRP A 47 -16.71 2.24 -12.09
CA TRP A 47 -17.56 2.80 -13.14
C TRP A 47 -16.98 4.08 -13.77
N ALA A 48 -15.85 4.56 -13.23
CA ALA A 48 -15.16 5.73 -13.73
C ALA A 48 -14.49 5.46 -15.10
N PRO A 49 -14.27 6.51 -15.91
CA PRO A 49 -13.56 6.39 -17.18
C PRO A 49 -12.17 5.78 -16.99
N ARG A 50 -11.75 4.91 -17.93
CA ARG A 50 -10.50 4.12 -17.85
C ARG A 50 -9.25 4.96 -17.57
N ILE A 51 -9.23 6.21 -18.03
CA ILE A 51 -8.13 7.15 -17.78
C ILE A 51 -7.95 7.38 -16.28
N LEU A 52 -9.05 7.53 -15.52
CA LEU A 52 -9.00 7.76 -14.09
C LEU A 52 -8.46 6.53 -13.34
N HIS A 53 -8.80 5.33 -13.81
CA HIS A 53 -8.22 4.09 -13.29
C HIS A 53 -6.70 4.03 -13.47
N VAL A 54 -6.22 4.36 -14.67
CA VAL A 54 -4.78 4.33 -14.97
C VAL A 54 -4.06 5.39 -14.16
N VAL A 55 -4.57 6.62 -14.12
CA VAL A 55 -3.94 7.71 -13.35
C VAL A 55 -3.88 7.37 -11.87
N PHE A 56 -4.97 6.84 -11.29
CA PHE A 56 -5.01 6.49 -9.88
C PHE A 56 -4.07 5.33 -9.52
N SER A 57 -4.04 4.27 -10.34
CA SER A 57 -3.15 3.13 -10.10
C SER A 57 -1.69 3.51 -10.28
N LEU A 58 -1.39 4.31 -11.30
CA LEU A 58 -0.04 4.83 -11.56
C LEU A 58 0.42 5.71 -10.41
N TRP A 59 -0.45 6.61 -9.92
CA TRP A 59 -0.15 7.46 -8.76
C TRP A 59 0.16 6.62 -7.52
N CYS A 60 -0.68 5.61 -7.21
CA CYS A 60 -0.43 4.71 -6.09
C CYS A 60 0.92 3.99 -6.22
N ALA A 61 1.25 3.50 -7.42
CA ALA A 61 2.51 2.81 -7.67
C ALA A 61 3.73 3.75 -7.53
N VAL A 62 3.65 4.96 -8.09
CA VAL A 62 4.73 5.95 -8.05
C VAL A 62 5.03 6.39 -6.62
N ILE A 63 4.00 6.73 -5.83
CA ILE A 63 4.21 7.16 -4.45
C ILE A 63 4.70 6.00 -3.58
N CYS A 64 4.14 4.79 -3.75
CA CYS A 64 4.62 3.61 -3.04
C CYS A 64 6.11 3.34 -3.34
N ALA A 65 6.51 3.38 -4.61
CA ALA A 65 7.90 3.20 -5.02
C ALA A 65 8.79 4.31 -4.45
N GLY A 66 8.35 5.57 -4.50
CA GLY A 66 9.09 6.71 -3.95
C GLY A 66 9.34 6.58 -2.44
N LEU A 67 8.33 6.16 -1.67
CA LEU A 67 8.46 5.94 -0.23
C LEU A 67 9.37 4.75 0.10
N VAL A 68 9.28 3.67 -0.68
CA VAL A 68 10.17 2.51 -0.55
C VAL A 68 11.62 2.90 -0.84
N ILE A 69 11.87 3.71 -1.87
CA ILE A 69 13.22 4.19 -2.20
C ILE A 69 13.73 5.14 -1.11
N LEU A 70 12.88 6.05 -0.60
CA LEU A 70 13.27 7.05 0.38
C LEU A 70 13.55 6.46 1.77
N HIS A 71 12.80 5.42 2.17
CA HIS A 71 12.88 4.84 3.51
C HIS A 71 13.53 3.45 3.56
N GLY A 72 13.67 2.79 2.41
CA GLY A 72 14.24 1.44 2.31
C GLY A 72 15.69 1.38 1.79
N LEU A 73 16.21 2.49 1.26
CA LEU A 73 17.61 2.67 0.82
C LEU A 73 18.39 3.45 1.88
#